data_AF-A0A6J5W2P3-F1
#
_entry.id   AF-A0A6J5W2P3-F1
#
_cell.length_a   1.000
_cell.length_b   1.000
_cell.length_c   1.000
_cell.angle_alpha   90.00
_cell.angle_beta   90.00
_cell.angle_gamma   90.00
#
_symmetry.space_group_name_H-M   'P 1'
#
loop_
_entity.id
_entity.type
_entity.pdbx_description
1 polymer ?
#
loop_
_entity_poly.entity_id
_entity_poly.type
_entity_poly.pdbx_seq_one_letter_code
_entity_poly.pdbx_strand_id
1 'polypeptide(L)'
;MKWVCGYGMCNGVAYWTMSNQKDYLVSLDAGNEVFQEIQLPEGIAGGIKSVEEYKESICLLQLNKDGQEEHINIWILQEKYFKKLVTVGFPGMSLTPLGFRMKNELLLELHEQDSKGSDLAIYNLESKQLTQTGIRLVKNYYDAYYVATYVESLVLLMD
;
A
#
# COMPACT_ATOMS: atom_id res chain seq x y z
N MET A 1 8.55 11.09 -18.45
CA MET A 1 8.22 10.73 -17.05
C MET A 1 6.86 10.04 -17.07
N LYS A 2 6.74 8.88 -16.44
CA LYS A 2 5.45 8.18 -16.30
C LYS A 2 5.15 8.00 -14.83
N TRP A 3 3.90 8.25 -14.47
CA TRP A 3 3.32 7.85 -13.19
C TRP A 3 3.20 6.33 -13.18
N VAL A 4 3.70 5.70 -12.13
CA VAL A 4 3.81 4.24 -12.08
C VAL A 4 2.70 3.66 -11.21
N CYS A 5 2.54 4.16 -9.98
CA CYS A 5 1.53 3.66 -9.04
C CYS A 5 1.42 4.51 -7.75
N GLY A 6 0.21 4.59 -7.19
CA GLY A 6 -0.10 5.03 -5.82
C GLY A 6 0.29 6.46 -5.44
N TYR A 7 -0.42 7.01 -4.46
CA TYR A 7 0.01 8.19 -3.72
C TYR A 7 -0.34 7.99 -2.25
N GLY A 8 0.47 8.55 -1.37
CA GLY A 8 0.27 8.50 0.08
C GLY A 8 0.61 9.84 0.71
N MET A 9 0.12 10.07 1.92
CA MET A 9 0.46 11.25 2.72
C MET A 9 0.92 10.80 4.10
N CYS A 10 1.96 11.45 4.62
CA CYS A 10 2.45 11.23 5.98
C CYS A 10 2.99 12.55 6.52
N ASN A 11 2.55 12.95 7.72
CA ASN A 11 3.01 14.17 8.40
C ASN A 11 2.98 15.44 7.51
N GLY A 12 1.94 15.60 6.69
CA GLY A 12 1.77 16.76 5.81
C GLY A 12 2.61 16.72 4.52
N VAL A 13 3.37 15.65 4.28
CA VAL A 13 4.16 15.44 3.07
C VAL A 13 3.43 14.48 2.15
N ALA A 14 3.31 14.86 0.87
CA ALA A 14 2.73 14.01 -0.17
C ALA A 14 3.82 13.16 -0.82
N TYR A 15 3.51 11.90 -1.12
CA TYR A 15 4.44 10.93 -1.71
C TYR A 15 3.81 10.20 -2.89
N TRP A 16 4.57 9.94 -3.94
CA TRP A 16 4.12 9.16 -5.10
C TRP A 16 5.30 8.53 -5.84
N THR A 17 5.06 7.45 -6.57
CA THR A 17 6.12 6.81 -7.36
C THR A 17 6.25 7.42 -8.76
N MET A 18 7.47 7.49 -9.26
CA MET A 18 7.79 7.96 -10.60
C MET A 18 8.82 7.06 -11.27
N SER A 19 8.71 6.89 -12.59
CA SER A 19 9.74 6.24 -13.40
C SER A 19 10.34 7.23 -14.40
N ASN A 20 11.67 7.32 -14.38
CA ASN A 20 12.49 8.05 -15.34
C ASN A 20 13.89 7.42 -15.42
N GLN A 21 14.09 6.43 -16.30
CA GLN A 21 15.28 5.56 -16.42
C GLN A 21 15.55 4.67 -15.20
N LYS A 22 15.28 5.16 -14.00
CA LYS A 22 15.18 4.44 -12.73
C LYS A 22 13.83 4.76 -12.08
N ASP A 23 13.48 4.00 -11.06
CA ASP A 23 12.25 4.19 -10.31
C ASP A 23 12.52 4.86 -8.97
N TYR A 24 11.66 5.81 -8.63
CA TYR A 24 11.80 6.70 -7.48
C TYR A 24 10.50 6.79 -6.69
N LEU A 25 10.61 6.97 -5.39
CA LEU A 25 9.60 7.63 -4.60
C LEU A 25 9.93 9.12 -4.57
N VAL A 26 8.95 9.94 -4.92
CA VAL A 26 9.04 11.39 -4.86
C VAL A 26 8.24 11.89 -3.68
N SER A 27 8.72 12.95 -3.03
CA SER A 27 8.00 13.62 -1.95
C SER A 27 7.92 15.13 -2.15
N LEU A 28 6.79 15.71 -1.74
CA LEU A 28 6.57 17.15 -1.68
C LEU A 28 6.05 17.54 -0.29
N ASP A 29 6.88 18.29 0.43
CA ASP A 29 6.48 19.05 1.62
C ASP A 29 6.00 20.42 1.15
N ALA A 30 4.67 20.59 1.09
CA ALA A 30 4.07 21.85 0.64
C ALA A 30 4.20 22.97 1.68
N GLY A 31 4.41 22.63 2.96
CA GLY A 31 4.56 23.63 4.03
C GLY A 31 5.93 24.30 3.99
N ASN A 32 6.97 23.54 3.62
CA ASN A 32 8.34 24.02 3.51
C ASN A 32 8.81 24.23 2.06
N GLU A 33 7.95 23.94 1.08
CA GLU A 33 8.27 23.95 -0.36
C GLU A 33 9.48 23.06 -0.74
N VAL A 34 9.62 21.92 -0.05
CA VAL A 34 10.75 20.99 -0.25
C VAL A 34 10.32 19.81 -1.11
N PHE A 35 11.06 19.59 -2.20
CA PHE A 35 10.93 18.43 -3.08
C PHE A 35 12.11 17.48 -2.89
N GLN A 36 11.84 16.17 -2.82
CA GLN A 36 12.89 15.15 -2.71
C GLN A 36 12.60 13.94 -3.60
N GLU A 37 13.67 13.31 -4.06
CA GLU A 37 13.63 12.04 -4.79
C GLU A 37 14.40 10.98 -3.98
N ILE A 38 13.77 9.83 -3.77
CA ILE A 38 14.33 8.68 -3.06
C ILE A 38 14.34 7.51 -4.03
N GLN A 39 15.53 6.97 -4.32
CA GLN A 39 15.65 5.85 -5.24
C GLN A 39 14.98 4.60 -4.65
N LEU A 40 14.16 3.91 -5.45
CA LEU A 40 13.58 2.64 -5.07
C LEU A 40 14.63 1.51 -5.16
N PRO A 41 14.53 0.47 -4.31
CA PRO A 41 15.27 -0.76 -4.50
C PRO A 41 15.10 -1.33 -5.91
N GLU A 42 16.14 -1.95 -6.44
CA GLU A 42 16.11 -2.52 -7.78
C GLU A 42 15.02 -3.60 -7.92
N GLY A 43 14.29 -3.58 -9.02
CA GLY A 43 13.29 -4.60 -9.36
C GLY A 43 11.96 -4.52 -8.61
N ILE A 44 11.76 -3.58 -7.67
CA ILE A 44 10.50 -3.55 -6.92
C ILE A 44 9.36 -2.81 -7.62
N ALA A 45 9.67 -1.84 -8.48
CA ALA A 45 8.71 -0.86 -8.98
C ALA A 45 7.52 -1.48 -9.73
N GLY A 46 7.77 -2.50 -10.56
CA GLY A 46 6.71 -3.18 -11.32
C GLY A 46 5.69 -3.92 -10.45
N GLY A 47 6.01 -4.18 -9.18
CA GLY A 47 5.13 -4.84 -8.23
C GLY A 47 4.44 -3.91 -7.24
N ILE A 48 4.78 -2.61 -7.19
CA ILE A 48 4.18 -1.68 -6.23
C ILE A 48 2.70 -1.48 -6.55
N LYS A 49 1.86 -1.73 -5.55
CA LYS A 49 0.41 -1.56 -5.61
C LYS A 49 -0.05 -0.30 -4.90
N SER A 50 0.59 0.06 -3.79
CA SER A 50 0.26 1.30 -3.09
C SER A 50 1.42 1.88 -2.28
N VAL A 51 1.24 3.16 -1.94
CA VAL A 51 2.12 3.95 -1.07
C VAL A 51 1.27 4.34 0.13
N GLU A 52 1.63 3.87 1.32
CA GLU A 52 0.79 4.00 2.52
C GLU A 52 1.56 4.64 3.67
N GLU A 53 0.83 5.32 4.56
CA GLU A 53 1.34 5.60 5.88
C GLU A 53 1.35 4.31 6.73
N TYR A 54 2.46 4.06 7.42
CA TYR A 54 2.59 2.99 8.39
C TYR A 54 3.42 3.48 9.58
N LYS A 55 2.74 3.63 10.73
CA LYS A 55 3.35 4.06 12.01
C LYS A 55 4.23 5.31 11.85
N GLU A 56 3.64 6.39 11.33
CA GLU A 56 4.31 7.70 11.16
C GLU A 56 5.50 7.68 10.16
N SER A 57 5.59 6.64 9.33
CA SER A 57 6.50 6.57 8.20
C SER A 57 5.75 6.17 6.93
N ILE A 58 6.43 6.27 5.80
CA ILE A 58 5.92 5.78 4.52
C ILE A 58 6.33 4.33 4.32
N CYS A 59 5.42 3.53 3.77
CA CYS A 59 5.71 2.21 3.28
C CYS A 59 5.19 2.00 1.85
N LEU A 60 5.76 1.00 1.18
CA LEU A 60 5.35 0.52 -0.13
C LEU A 60 4.81 -0.89 0.01
N LEU A 61 3.62 -1.12 -0.53
CA LEU A 61 3.04 -2.44 -0.65
C LEU A 61 3.35 -2.99 -2.03
N GLN A 62 4.17 -4.04 -2.09
CA GLN A 62 4.59 -4.67 -3.33
C GLN A 62 3.98 -6.06 -3.43
N LEU A 63 3.19 -6.32 -4.46
CA LEU A 63 2.83 -7.66 -4.88
C LEU A 63 3.95 -8.22 -5.74
N ASN A 64 4.60 -9.28 -5.27
CA ASN A 64 5.65 -9.96 -5.99
C ASN A 64 5.24 -11.40 -6.32
N LYS A 65 5.71 -11.91 -7.45
CA LYS A 65 5.42 -13.27 -7.91
C LYS A 65 6.72 -14.06 -7.99
N ASP A 66 6.76 -15.21 -7.34
CA ASP A 66 7.85 -16.18 -7.44
C ASP A 66 7.29 -17.50 -7.97
N GLY A 67 7.47 -17.76 -9.27
CA GLY A 67 6.79 -18.84 -9.97
C GLY A 67 5.26 -18.66 -9.94
N GLN A 68 4.56 -19.60 -9.29
CA GLN A 68 3.10 -19.53 -9.10
C GLN A 68 2.69 -18.93 -7.75
N GLU A 69 3.65 -18.65 -6.86
CA GLU A 69 3.35 -18.10 -5.55
C GLU A 69 3.37 -16.58 -5.56
N GLU A 70 2.30 -15.99 -5.03
CA GLU A 70 2.20 -14.55 -4.82
C GLU A 70 2.51 -14.23 -3.35
N HIS A 71 3.34 -13.20 -3.13
CA HIS A 71 3.64 -12.70 -1.81
C HIS A 71 3.66 -11.18 -1.79
N ILE A 72 3.32 -10.64 -0.63
CA ILE A 72 3.26 -9.20 -0.39
C ILE A 72 4.50 -8.82 0.40
N ASN A 73 5.38 -8.03 -0.22
CA ASN A 73 6.49 -7.40 0.48
C ASN A 73 6.05 -6.02 0.98
N ILE A 74 6.31 -5.74 2.24
CA ILE A 74 6.13 -4.42 2.84
C ILE A 74 7.50 -3.79 2.99
N TRP A 75 7.71 -2.65 2.35
CA TRP A 75 8.97 -1.88 2.42
C TRP A 75 8.74 -0.60 3.20
N ILE A 76 9.54 -0.31 4.21
CA ILE A 76 9.41 0.90 5.02
C ILE A 76 10.55 1.87 4.70
N LEU A 77 10.22 3.16 4.61
CA LEU A 77 11.20 4.22 4.47
C LEU A 77 11.86 4.49 5.83
N GLN A 78 13.19 4.37 5.87
CA GLN A 78 13.99 4.70 7.06
C GLN A 78 15.22 5.49 6.60
N GLU A 79 15.51 6.63 7.23
CA GLU A 79 16.75 7.40 6.99
C GLU A 79 17.03 7.67 5.49
N LYS A 80 15.98 7.83 4.68
CA LYS A 80 16.01 8.06 3.21
C LYS A 80 16.30 6.83 2.32
N TYR A 81 16.16 5.61 2.82
CA TYR A 81 16.18 4.41 1.99
C TYR A 81 15.12 3.40 2.42
N PHE A 82 14.71 2.53 1.49
CA PHE A 82 13.74 1.50 1.78
C PHE A 82 14.40 0.25 2.35
N LYS A 83 13.87 -0.22 3.49
CA LYS A 83 14.16 -1.55 4.03
C LYS A 83 12.93 -2.42 3.90
N LYS A 84 13.12 -3.70 3.56
CA LYS A 84 12.04 -4.67 3.63
C LYS A 84 11.69 -4.91 5.10
N LEU A 85 10.45 -4.62 5.48
CA LEU A 85 9.92 -4.86 6.81
C LEU A 85 9.55 -6.34 6.98
N VAL A 86 8.73 -6.85 6.05
CA VAL A 86 8.22 -8.23 6.09
C VAL A 86 7.76 -8.69 4.71
N THR A 87 7.79 -10.00 4.51
CA THR A 87 7.14 -10.69 3.40
C THR A 87 5.99 -11.53 3.96
N VAL A 88 4.80 -11.39 3.38
CA VAL A 88 3.61 -12.16 3.75
C VAL A 88 3.21 -13.01 2.55
N GLY A 89 3.16 -14.33 2.72
CA GLY A 89 2.72 -15.28 1.70
C GLY A 89 1.36 -15.85 2.04
N PHE A 90 0.57 -16.15 1.00
CA PHE A 90 -0.77 -16.73 1.12
C PHE A 90 -0.91 -17.96 0.22
N PRO A 91 -0.39 -19.12 0.64
CA PRO A 91 -0.38 -20.31 -0.20
C PRO A 91 -1.79 -20.70 -0.68
N GLY A 92 -1.94 -20.88 -1.99
CA GLY A 92 -3.22 -21.28 -2.60
C GLY A 92 -4.27 -20.16 -2.69
N MET A 93 -3.94 -18.93 -2.33
CA MET A 93 -4.83 -17.76 -2.43
C MET A 93 -4.20 -16.70 -3.34
N SER A 94 -5.02 -16.01 -4.12
CA SER A 94 -4.58 -14.82 -4.86
C SER A 94 -5.11 -13.58 -4.16
N LEU A 95 -4.20 -12.75 -3.67
CA LEU A 95 -4.49 -11.60 -2.82
C LEU A 95 -3.70 -10.38 -3.32
N THR A 96 -4.37 -9.26 -3.48
CA THR A 96 -3.72 -7.98 -3.82
C THR A 96 -3.80 -7.01 -2.64
N PRO A 97 -2.68 -6.40 -2.21
CA PRO A 97 -2.72 -5.40 -1.16
C PRO A 97 -3.42 -4.13 -1.61
N LEU A 98 -4.32 -3.63 -0.77
CA LEU A 98 -5.08 -2.41 -1.02
C LEU A 98 -4.60 -1.23 -0.17
N GLY A 99 -4.07 -1.50 1.01
CA GLY A 99 -3.61 -0.47 1.95
C GLY A 99 -3.64 -0.96 3.40
N PHE A 100 -3.51 -0.03 4.35
CA PHE A 100 -3.62 -0.34 5.78
C PHE A 100 -4.89 0.23 6.41
N ARG A 101 -5.42 -0.51 7.38
CA ARG A 101 -6.32 -0.04 8.43
C ARG A 101 -5.60 -0.16 9.77
N MET A 102 -5.85 0.79 10.66
CA MET A 102 -5.45 0.72 12.08
C MET A 102 -4.06 0.10 12.32
N LYS A 103 -2.96 0.82 12.05
CA LYS A 103 -1.54 0.46 12.23
C LYS A 103 -1.06 -0.91 11.68
N ASN A 104 -1.66 -2.05 12.04
CA ASN A 104 -1.20 -3.42 11.74
C ASN A 104 -2.18 -4.26 10.90
N GLU A 105 -3.34 -3.72 10.47
CA GLU A 105 -4.29 -4.48 9.65
C GLU A 105 -4.08 -4.18 8.16
N LEU A 106 -3.55 -5.14 7.42
CA LEU A 106 -3.42 -5.08 5.98
C LEU A 106 -4.76 -5.38 5.33
N LEU A 107 -5.25 -4.46 4.50
CA LEU A 107 -6.44 -4.64 3.70
C LEU A 107 -6.07 -5.29 2.38
N LEU A 108 -6.80 -6.35 2.03
CA LEU A 108 -6.51 -7.23 0.91
C LEU A 108 -7.74 -7.40 0.04
N GLU A 109 -7.53 -7.37 -1.26
CA GLU A 109 -8.46 -7.89 -2.24
C GLU A 109 -8.23 -9.40 -2.36
N LEU A 110 -9.23 -10.21 -1.97
CA LEU A 110 -9.26 -11.65 -2.20
C LEU A 110 -9.93 -11.94 -3.54
N HIS A 111 -9.14 -12.46 -4.48
CA HIS A 111 -9.62 -12.81 -5.82
C HIS A 111 -10.34 -14.16 -5.78
N GLU A 112 -11.56 -14.19 -6.31
CA GLU A 112 -12.28 -15.44 -6.55
C GLU A 112 -11.82 -16.10 -7.86
N GLN A 113 -12.03 -17.41 -7.97
CA GLN A 113 -11.71 -18.15 -9.20
C GLN A 113 -12.56 -17.69 -10.39
N ASP A 114 -13.77 -17.18 -10.15
CA ASP A 114 -14.59 -16.56 -11.18
C ASP A 114 -14.41 -15.04 -11.20
N SER A 115 -14.24 -14.48 -12.40
CA SER A 115 -13.83 -13.09 -12.62
C SER A 115 -14.87 -12.02 -12.20
N LYS A 116 -15.94 -12.41 -11.52
CA LYS A 116 -17.12 -11.58 -11.22
C LYS A 116 -16.95 -10.61 -10.06
N GLY A 117 -15.83 -10.66 -9.36
CA GLY A 117 -15.51 -9.70 -8.31
C GLY A 117 -14.44 -10.22 -7.37
N SER A 118 -14.31 -9.55 -6.24
CA SER A 118 -13.36 -9.90 -5.19
C SER A 118 -13.94 -9.49 -3.84
N ASP A 119 -13.50 -10.17 -2.80
CA ASP A 119 -13.94 -9.88 -1.43
C ASP A 119 -12.86 -9.11 -0.69
N LEU A 120 -13.28 -8.25 0.24
CA LEU A 120 -12.36 -7.62 1.16
C LEU A 120 -11.96 -8.61 2.25
N ALA A 121 -10.65 -8.82 2.39
CA ALA A 121 -10.05 -9.56 3.49
C ALA A 121 -9.12 -8.66 4.31
N ILE A 122 -8.93 -9.01 5.57
CA ILE A 122 -8.08 -8.30 6.51
C ILE A 122 -7.03 -9.27 7.04
N TYR A 123 -5.76 -8.93 6.91
CA TYR A 123 -4.66 -9.67 7.50
C TYR A 123 -4.00 -8.86 8.61
N ASN A 124 -3.98 -9.39 9.82
CA ASN A 124 -3.29 -8.74 10.94
C ASN A 124 -1.82 -9.15 10.96
N LEU A 125 -0.90 -8.19 10.82
CA LEU A 125 0.55 -8.46 10.77
C LEU A 125 1.11 -9.09 12.05
N GLU A 126 0.49 -8.82 13.20
CA GLU A 126 0.98 -9.25 14.51
C GLU A 126 0.47 -10.65 14.88
N SER A 127 -0.85 -10.86 14.80
CA SER A 127 -1.47 -12.17 15.08
C SER A 127 -1.34 -13.16 13.94
N LYS A 128 -0.96 -12.68 12.74
CA LYS A 128 -0.87 -13.45 11.49
C LYS A 128 -2.18 -14.13 11.09
N GLN A 129 -3.30 -13.53 11.50
CA GLN A 129 -4.64 -14.03 11.19
C GLN A 129 -5.20 -13.32 9.94
N LEU A 130 -5.75 -14.11 9.02
CA LEU A 130 -6.53 -13.64 7.88
C LEU A 130 -8.02 -13.78 8.19
N THR A 131 -8.77 -12.69 8.01
CA THR A 131 -10.22 -12.62 8.22
C THR A 131 -10.91 -12.18 6.94
N GLN A 132 -11.84 -12.98 6.44
CA GLN A 132 -12.75 -12.54 5.37
C GLN A 132 -13.87 -11.69 5.96
N THR A 133 -14.13 -10.53 5.37
CA THR A 133 -15.12 -9.59 5.91
C THR A 133 -16.55 -9.85 5.42
N GLY A 134 -16.70 -10.61 4.32
CA GLY A 134 -17.96 -10.76 3.60
C GLY A 134 -18.38 -9.53 2.80
N ILE A 135 -17.54 -8.49 2.75
CA ILE A 135 -17.79 -7.28 1.96
C ILE A 135 -17.30 -7.52 0.53
N ARG A 136 -18.21 -7.43 -0.43
CA ARG A 136 -17.89 -7.51 -1.86
C ARG A 136 -17.30 -6.20 -2.36
N LEU A 137 -16.14 -6.27 -3.00
CA LEU A 137 -15.55 -5.14 -3.71
C LEU A 137 -16.20 -5.02 -5.09
N VAL A 138 -16.72 -3.83 -5.38
CA VAL A 138 -17.34 -3.54 -6.68
C VAL A 138 -16.25 -3.12 -7.65
N LYS A 139 -16.03 -3.92 -8.70
CA LYS A 139 -15.15 -3.54 -9.80
C LYS A 139 -15.65 -2.25 -10.45
N ASN A 140 -14.82 -1.22 -10.48
CA ASN A 140 -15.05 -0.10 -11.39
C ASN A 140 -14.57 -0.48 -12.80
N TYR A 141 -14.93 0.34 -13.78
CA TYR A 141 -14.55 0.14 -15.19
C TYR A 141 -13.03 0.03 -15.43
N TYR A 142 -12.21 0.50 -14.48
CA TYR A 142 -10.75 0.56 -14.59
C TYR A 142 -10.03 -0.52 -13.78
N ASP A 143 -10.77 -1.46 -13.17
CA ASP A 143 -10.23 -2.49 -12.26
C ASP A 143 -9.32 -1.90 -11.16
N ALA A 144 -9.60 -0.66 -10.75
CA ALA A 144 -8.78 0.08 -9.79
C ALA A 144 -9.52 0.16 -8.45
N TYR A 145 -9.01 -0.53 -7.44
CA TYR A 145 -9.50 -0.39 -6.07
C TYR A 145 -8.65 0.63 -5.33
N TYR A 146 -9.33 1.60 -4.73
CA TYR A 146 -8.71 2.56 -3.83
C TYR A 146 -9.30 2.36 -2.45
N VAL A 147 -8.43 2.35 -1.45
CA VAL A 147 -8.84 2.40 -0.06
C VAL A 147 -8.32 3.69 0.53
N ALA A 148 -9.25 4.42 1.17
CA ALA A 148 -8.91 5.46 2.13
C ALA A 148 -9.47 5.05 3.47
N THR A 149 -8.67 5.20 4.51
CA THR A 149 -9.16 5.12 5.88
C THR A 149 -9.39 6.53 6.40
N TYR A 150 -10.60 6.77 6.91
CA TYR A 150 -10.96 8.03 7.55
C TYR A 150 -11.00 7.80 9.06
N VAL A 151 -10.24 8.62 9.79
CA VAL A 151 -10.31 8.67 11.26
C VAL A 151 -11.01 9.96 11.63
N GLU A 152 -12.22 9.85 12.17
CA GLU A 152 -12.93 10.98 12.72
C GLU A 152 -12.34 11.33 14.10
N SER A 153 -11.70 12.49 14.20
CA SER A 153 -11.31 13.05 15.49
C SER A 153 -12.45 13.93 15.97
N LEU A 154 -13.20 13.48 16.98
CA LEU A 154 -14.11 14.35 17.73
C LEU A 154 -13.29 15.43 18.43
N VAL A 155 -13.18 16.60 17.80
CA VAL A 155 -12.65 17.78 18.48
C VAL A 155 -13.73 18.26 19.43
N LEU A 156 -13.54 18.02 20.73
CA LEU A 156 -14.31 18.69 21.77
C LEU A 156 -14.01 20.19 21.66
N LEU A 157 -14.93 20.93 21.03
CA LEU A 157 -14.99 22.38 21.18
C LEU A 157 -15.37 22.63 22.64
N MET A 158 -14.39 23.08 23.44
CA MET A 158 -14.69 23.63 24.75
C MET A 158 -15.22 25.05 24.52
N ASP A 159 -16.46 25.29 24.94
CA ASP A 159 -17.07 26.62 25.02
C ASP A 159 -16.43 27.47 26.14
#